data_AF-A0A353U1P4-F1
#
_entry.id   AF-A0A353U1P4-F1
#
_cell.length_a   1.000
_cell.length_b   1.000
_cell.length_c   1.000
_cell.angle_alpha   90.00
_cell.angle_beta   90.00
_cell.angle_gamma   90.00
#
_symmetry.space_group_name_H-M   'P 1'
#
loop_
_entity.id
_entity.type
_entity.pdbx_description
1 polymer ?
#
loop_
_entity_poly.entity_id
_entity_poly.type
_entity_poly.pdbx_seq_one_letter_code
_entity_poly.pdbx_strand_id
1 'polypeptide(L)'
;MNSVFRLLILVILLATSCDFAKAQGIHFSQAYSAHLSLSPANTGRFNGGWRAVGIFRQQGYNMSKDYQTAYFSFEKPFYFSEERLDAGLYYSR
;
A
#
# COMPACT_ATOMS: atom_id res chain seq x y z
N MET A 1 51.42 7.87 6.56
CA MET A 1 50.35 6.98 7.05
C MET A 1 50.23 5.81 6.08
N ASN A 2 50.70 4.64 6.50
CA ASN A 2 50.90 3.48 5.61
C ASN A 2 49.57 3.02 5.00
N SER A 3 49.60 2.51 3.77
CA SER A 3 48.41 2.01 3.05
C SER A 3 47.65 0.96 3.87
N VAL A 4 48.38 0.10 4.60
CA VAL A 4 47.84 -0.91 5.52
C VAL A 4 47.06 -0.27 6.68
N PHE A 5 47.56 0.85 7.22
CA PHE A 5 46.88 1.55 8.31
C PHE A 5 45.57 2.20 7.85
N ARG A 6 45.55 2.75 6.63
CA ARG A 6 44.33 3.29 6.01
C ARG A 6 43.29 2.19 5.77
N LEU A 7 43.73 1.01 5.34
CA LEU A 7 42.87 -0.16 5.15
C LEU A 7 42.23 -0.60 6.47
N LEU A 8 43.01 -0.69 7.55
CA LEU A 8 42.52 -1.08 8.88
C LEU A 8 41.46 -0.11 9.40
N ILE A 9 41.66 1.19 9.24
CA ILE A 9 40.66 2.20 9.61
C ILE A 9 39.37 1.99 8.83
N LEU A 10 39.46 1.75 7.52
CA LEU A 10 38.29 1.57 6.66
C LEU A 10 37.48 0.33 7.06
N VAL A 11 38.16 -0.77 7.39
CA VAL A 11 37.53 -2.01 7.85
C VAL A 11 36.79 -1.82 9.17
N ILE A 12 37.41 -1.11 10.13
CA ILE A 12 36.78 -0.82 11.43
C ILE A 12 35.54 0.06 11.24
N LEU A 13 35.62 1.06 10.36
CA LEU A 13 34.53 2.01 10.12
C LEU A 13 33.35 1.35 9.39
N LEU A 14 33.61 0.39 8.50
CA LEU A 14 32.57 -0.41 7.86
C LEU A 14 31.91 -1.37 8.87
N ALA A 15 32.69 -2.00 9.75
CA ALA A 15 32.17 -2.94 10.74
C ALA A 15 31.18 -2.28 11.73
N THR A 16 31.45 -1.04 12.16
CA THR A 16 30.57 -0.31 13.09
C THR A 16 29.32 0.28 12.43
N SER A 17 29.24 0.31 11.10
CA SER A 17 28.11 0.88 10.37
C SER A 17 26.92 -0.08 10.21
N CYS A 18 27.13 -1.40 10.38
CA CYS A 18 26.09 -2.41 10.22
C CYS A 18 24.97 -2.32 11.27
N ASP A 19 25.29 -1.95 12.52
CA ASP A 19 24.32 -1.91 13.63
C ASP A 19 23.32 -0.74 13.52
N PHE A 20 23.60 0.23 12.65
CA PHE A 20 22.72 1.39 12.39
C PHE A 20 21.82 1.21 11.17
N ALA A 21 21.97 0.12 10.41
CA ALA A 21 21.13 -0.18 9.27
C ALA A 21 19.75 -0.69 9.73
N LYS A 22 18.84 0.24 10.05
CA LYS A 22 17.43 -0.10 10.25
C LYS A 22 16.79 -0.44 8.90
N ALA A 23 16.47 -1.72 8.70
CA ALA A 23 15.65 -2.14 7.57
C ALA A 23 14.26 -1.50 7.67
N GLN A 24 13.75 -0.97 6.55
CA GLN A 24 12.36 -0.52 6.47
C GLN A 24 11.46 -1.75 6.54
N GLY A 25 10.49 -1.73 7.47
CA GLY A 25 9.43 -2.74 7.50
C GLY A 25 8.61 -2.69 6.21
N ILE A 26 7.96 -3.80 5.86
CA ILE A 26 7.10 -3.86 4.68
C ILE A 26 5.93 -2.87 4.88
N HIS A 27 5.97 -1.74 4.19
CA HIS A 27 4.92 -0.73 4.26
C HIS A 27 3.78 -1.11 3.32
N PHE A 28 2.72 -1.69 3.89
CA PHE A 28 1.53 -2.09 3.14
C PHE A 28 0.59 -0.92 2.88
N SER A 29 0.97 0.00 1.98
CA SER A 29 0.22 1.25 1.76
C SER A 29 -1.02 1.12 0.86
N GLN A 30 -1.05 0.13 -0.04
CA GLN A 30 -2.08 0.08 -1.10
C GLN A 30 -3.45 -0.46 -0.67
N ALA A 31 -3.62 -0.97 0.56
CA ALA A 31 -4.95 -1.40 1.04
C ALA A 31 -5.84 -0.19 1.42
N TYR A 32 -5.23 0.92 1.85
CA TYR A 32 -5.92 2.11 2.34
C TYR A 32 -6.34 3.07 1.23
N SER A 33 -5.85 2.89 -0.01
CA SER A 33 -6.24 3.72 -1.16
C SER A 33 -7.66 3.39 -1.68
N ALA A 34 -8.26 2.30 -1.22
CA ALA A 34 -9.63 1.92 -1.53
C ALA A 34 -10.59 2.40 -0.42
N HIS A 35 -11.28 3.53 -0.58
CA HIS A 35 -12.19 4.05 0.46
C HIS A 35 -13.28 3.05 0.89
N LEU A 36 -13.77 2.24 -0.06
CA LEU A 36 -14.78 1.21 0.20
C LEU A 36 -14.21 -0.02 0.92
N SER A 37 -12.87 -0.17 1.03
CA SER A 37 -12.26 -1.18 1.92
C SER A 37 -12.30 -0.78 3.39
N LEU A 38 -12.37 0.53 3.69
CA LEU A 38 -12.45 1.04 5.06
C LEU A 38 -13.87 0.98 5.60
N SER A 39 -14.86 1.43 4.82
CA SER A 39 -16.26 1.43 5.25
C SER A 39 -17.22 1.65 4.06
N PRO A 40 -18.39 0.99 4.04
CA PRO A 40 -19.50 1.33 3.14
C PRO A 40 -19.95 2.79 3.25
N ALA A 41 -19.79 3.43 4.43
CA ALA A 41 -20.15 4.83 4.64
C ALA A 41 -19.27 5.83 3.86
N ASN A 42 -18.17 5.36 3.26
CA ASN A 42 -17.34 6.20 2.40
C ASN A 42 -17.78 6.20 0.92
N THR A 43 -18.86 5.50 0.57
CA THR A 43 -19.47 5.57 -0.76
C THR A 43 -19.81 7.03 -1.08
N GLY A 44 -19.34 7.55 -2.21
CA GLY A 44 -19.65 8.92 -2.65
C GLY A 44 -18.81 10.03 -2.01
N ARG A 45 -17.88 9.71 -1.08
CA ARG A 45 -16.92 10.69 -0.52
C ARG A 45 -15.80 11.10 -1.47
N PHE A 46 -15.83 10.60 -2.72
CA PHE A 46 -14.96 11.04 -3.79
C PHE A 46 -15.50 12.29 -4.47
N ASN A 47 -14.61 13.21 -4.84
CA ASN A 47 -14.97 14.39 -5.60
C ASN A 47 -14.89 14.09 -7.11
N GLY A 48 -15.96 13.54 -7.68
CA GLY A 48 -16.09 13.27 -9.11
C GLY A 48 -17.36 12.48 -9.46
N GLY A 49 -17.60 12.29 -10.76
CA GLY A 49 -18.85 11.71 -11.28
C GLY A 49 -18.95 10.18 -11.23
N TRP A 50 -17.83 9.48 -11.05
CA TRP A 50 -17.75 8.04 -10.80
C TRP A 50 -16.32 7.70 -10.35
N ARG A 51 -16.16 6.57 -9.66
CA ARG A 51 -14.85 6.03 -9.29
C ARG A 51 -14.85 4.51 -9.41
N ALA A 52 -13.80 3.96 -10.02
CA ALA A 52 -13.51 2.54 -10.04
C ALA A 52 -12.13 2.29 -9.44
N VAL A 53 -11.98 1.25 -8.63
CA VAL A 53 -10.70 0.90 -7.99
C VAL A 53 -10.46 -0.59 -8.14
N GLY A 54 -9.28 -0.96 -8.65
CA GLY A 54 -8.80 -2.33 -8.69
C GLY A 54 -7.49 -2.43 -7.92
N ILE A 55 -7.38 -3.38 -6.99
CA ILE A 55 -6.16 -3.64 -6.24
C ILE A 55 -5.87 -5.14 -6.31
N PHE A 56 -4.64 -5.50 -6.68
CA PHE A 56 -4.15 -6.87 -6.60
C PHE A 56 -2.92 -6.87 -5.71
N ARG A 57 -2.94 -7.70 -4.67
CA ARG A 57 -1.88 -7.78 -3.67
C ARG A 57 -1.43 -9.20 -3.50
N GLN A 58 -0.13 -9.45 -3.62
CA GLN A 58 0.49 -10.72 -3.29
C GLN A 58 1.42 -10.53 -2.08
N GLN A 59 1.25 -11.34 -1.04
CA GLN A 59 2.08 -11.34 0.16
C GLN A 59 2.77 -12.70 0.32
N GLY A 60 4.00 -12.67 0.83
CA GLY A 60 4.87 -13.86 0.92
C GLY A 60 5.79 -13.96 -0.30
N TYR A 61 7.06 -13.57 -0.10
CA TYR A 61 8.08 -13.65 -1.15
C TYR A 61 8.48 -15.10 -1.46
N ASN A 62 8.41 -15.99 -0.45
CA ASN A 62 8.89 -17.39 -0.53
C ASN A 62 7.87 -18.46 -0.07
N MET A 63 6.64 -18.09 0.29
CA MET A 63 5.56 -19.05 0.59
C MET A 63 4.59 -19.07 -0.59
N SER A 64 4.44 -20.25 -1.19
CA SER A 64 3.74 -20.52 -2.45
C SER A 64 2.35 -19.89 -2.53
N LYS A 65 2.17 -18.74 -3.22
CA LYS A 65 0.87 -18.16 -3.63
C LYS A 65 -0.19 -17.96 -2.51
N ASP A 66 0.12 -18.19 -1.25
CA ASP A 66 -0.89 -18.42 -0.20
C ASP A 66 -1.70 -17.17 0.17
N TYR A 67 -1.19 -15.97 -0.13
CA TYR A 67 -1.85 -14.71 0.21
C TYR A 67 -1.91 -13.77 -0.99
N GLN A 68 -2.75 -14.13 -1.96
CA GLN A 68 -3.17 -13.23 -3.01
C GLN A 68 -4.56 -12.66 -2.67
N THR A 69 -4.66 -11.33 -2.66
CA THR A 69 -5.91 -10.61 -2.46
C THR A 69 -6.21 -9.79 -3.71
N ALA A 70 -7.37 -10.02 -4.30
CA ALA A 70 -7.90 -9.24 -5.41
C ALA A 70 -9.11 -8.43 -4.91
N TYR A 71 -9.09 -7.14 -5.18
CA TYR A 71 -10.10 -6.19 -4.77
C TYR A 71 -10.60 -5.40 -5.98
N PHE A 72 -11.91 -5.23 -6.04
CA PHE A 72 -12.57 -4.40 -7.03
C PHE A 72 -13.68 -3.57 -6.36
N SER A 73 -13.78 -2.30 -6.71
CA SER A 73 -14.93 -1.49 -6.34
C SER A 73 -15.30 -0.47 -7.41
N PHE A 74 -16.57 -0.10 -7.39
CA PHE A 74 -17.15 0.90 -8.27
C PHE A 74 -18.15 1.73 -7.49
N GLU A 75 -18.17 3.04 -7.68
CA GLU A 75 -19.17 3.93 -7.09
C GLU A 75 -19.55 5.07 -8.03
N LYS A 76 -20.78 5.57 -7.87
CA LYS A 76 -21.34 6.64 -8.67
C LYS A 76 -22.42 7.42 -7.89
N PRO A 77 -22.41 8.76 -7.92
CA PRO A 77 -23.56 9.59 -7.53
C PRO A 77 -24.70 9.48 -8.56
N PHE A 78 -25.91 9.26 -8.06
CA PHE A 78 -27.17 9.37 -8.78
C PHE A 78 -27.92 10.61 -8.28
N TYR A 79 -28.52 11.34 -9.22
CA TYR A 79 -29.30 12.53 -8.90
C TYR A 79 -30.77 12.25 -9.23
N PHE A 80 -31.62 12.26 -8.22
CA PHE A 80 -33.06 12.07 -8.35
C PHE A 80 -33.77 13.28 -7.76
N SER A 81 -34.47 14.05 -8.59
CA SER A 81 -35.29 15.20 -8.13
C SER A 81 -34.54 16.12 -7.15
N GLU A 82 -33.30 16.50 -7.51
CA GLU A 82 -32.37 17.33 -6.71
C GLU A 82 -31.70 16.62 -5.51
N GLU A 83 -32.13 15.42 -5.14
CA GLU A 83 -31.46 14.60 -4.13
C GLU A 83 -30.26 13.84 -4.71
N ARG A 84 -29.13 13.87 -3.99
CA ARG A 84 -27.93 13.09 -4.32
C ARG A 84 -27.93 11.78 -3.55
N LEU A 85 -27.97 10.68 -4.28
CA LEU A 85 -27.86 9.32 -3.76
C LEU A 85 -26.57 8.68 -4.30
N ASP A 86 -25.64 8.37 -3.40
CA ASP A 86 -24.40 7.70 -3.78
C ASP A 86 -24.55 6.18 -3.61
N ALA A 87 -24.29 5.42 -4.68
CA ALA A 87 -24.30 3.97 -4.63
C ALA A 87 -22.97 3.38 -5.11
N GLY A 88 -22.61 2.23 -4.54
CA GLY A 88 -21.35 1.55 -4.84
C GLY A 88 -21.41 0.04 -4.69
N LEU A 89 -20.49 -0.63 -5.38
CA LEU A 89 -20.25 -2.06 -5.36
C LEU A 89 -18.84 -2.32 -4.83
N TYR A 90 -18.74 -3.37 -4.01
CA TYR A 90 -17.50 -3.81 -3.38
C TYR A 90 -17.34 -5.32 -3.57
N TYR A 91 -16.15 -5.74 -4.00
CA TYR A 91 -15.76 -7.14 -4.08
C TYR A 91 -14.31 -7.31 -3.62
N SER A 92 -14.04 -8.32 -2.80
CA SER A 92 -12.69 -8.71 -2.38
C SER A 92 -12.61 -10.22 -2.26
N ARG A 93 -11.52 -10.80 -2.74
CA ARG A 93 -11.13 -12.20 -2.61
C ARG A 93 -9.72 -12.29 -2.08
#